data_AF-A0A9C8MM49-F1
#
_entry.id   AF-A0A9C8MM49-F1
#
_cell.length_a   1.000
_cell.length_b   1.000
_cell.length_c   1.000
_cell.angle_alpha   90.00
_cell.angle_beta   90.00
_cell.angle_gamma   90.00
#
_symmetry.space_group_name_H-M   'P 1'
#
loop_
_entity.id
_entity.type
_entity.pdbx_description
1 polymer ?
#
loop_
_entity_poly.entity_id
_entity_poly.type
_entity_poly.pdbx_seq_one_letter_code
_entity_poly.pdbx_strand_id
1 'polypeptide(L)'
;MDGRELRQTFIKVIGEPAGSGWLDTKSEYSFIDKGGIKVSELMGLLHAEQSIPTVADQRRYNLDAQYIGLHIRDESSGDYIIKYNNGSSDSFPVFTPFTNIITDNQTSSITIPERFSVNDKLTQFDRITGTTTSAGTIDSQTNESTLTATASTFVTSGVQPRDIVHNTTDGSIFSGYVLEVSSETALITAMFEDADGSITKGWGSGDTFVIQPQGRKQLVIDPPPSNSGNTVTVYQIVKPLPVFADFRIFGFPEQYSMAAVYFAASIYKRRDQDFKKADSFFALADNELRLIKDASDTAYHKGRTMRINMRKRARI
;
A
#
# COMPACT_ATOMS: atom_id res chain seq x y z
N MET A 1 -12.30 -12.53 4.93
CA MET A 1 -11.77 -12.22 6.27
C MET A 1 -11.65 -10.72 6.46
N ASP A 2 -12.44 -10.19 7.38
CA ASP A 2 -12.30 -8.82 7.89
C ASP A 2 -11.21 -8.73 8.98
N GLY A 3 -10.90 -7.52 9.45
CA GLY A 3 -9.85 -7.27 10.43
C GLY A 3 -10.03 -8.06 11.72
N ARG A 4 -11.27 -8.19 12.19
CA ARG A 4 -11.63 -8.96 13.38
C ARG A 4 -11.36 -10.45 13.17
N GLU A 5 -11.80 -11.02 12.06
CA GLU A 5 -11.57 -12.43 11.72
C GLU A 5 -10.08 -12.71 11.50
N LEU A 6 -9.37 -11.81 10.82
CA LEU A 6 -7.92 -11.89 10.61
C LEU A 6 -7.17 -11.95 11.94
N ARG A 7 -7.52 -11.07 12.90
CA ARG A 7 -6.92 -11.08 14.24
C ARG A 7 -7.21 -12.36 15.01
N GLN A 8 -8.46 -12.78 15.06
CA GLN A 8 -8.83 -14.03 15.74
C GLN A 8 -8.10 -15.23 15.16
N THR A 9 -7.96 -15.29 13.84
CA THR A 9 -7.26 -16.38 13.14
C THR A 9 -5.76 -16.30 13.40
N PHE A 10 -5.17 -15.11 13.34
CA PHE A 10 -3.77 -14.89 13.66
C PHE A 10 -3.42 -15.37 15.07
N ILE A 11 -4.19 -14.97 16.09
CA ILE A 11 -4.00 -15.39 17.49
C ILE A 11 -4.08 -16.92 17.62
N LYS A 12 -5.07 -17.56 16.98
CA LYS A 12 -5.21 -19.02 16.96
C LYS A 12 -4.00 -19.70 16.32
N VAL A 13 -3.46 -19.15 15.22
CA VAL A 13 -2.32 -19.73 14.49
C VAL A 13 -1.02 -19.63 15.30
N ILE A 14 -0.76 -18.50 15.94
CA ILE A 14 0.47 -18.32 16.74
C ILE A 14 0.42 -19.09 18.07
N GLY A 15 -0.78 -19.45 18.54
CA GLY A 15 -1.01 -20.23 19.75
C GLY A 15 -0.68 -19.49 21.04
N GLU A 16 -0.69 -18.16 21.02
CA GLU A 16 -0.45 -17.34 22.21
C GLU A 16 -1.71 -17.30 23.11
N PRO A 17 -1.58 -17.36 24.44
CA PRO A 17 -2.71 -17.16 25.35
C PRO A 17 -3.33 -15.77 25.14
N ALA A 18 -4.67 -15.71 25.11
CA ALA A 18 -5.39 -14.45 25.05
C ALA A 18 -5.01 -13.55 26.24
N GLY A 19 -4.67 -12.29 25.97
CA GLY A 19 -4.26 -11.32 27.00
C GLY A 19 -2.78 -11.41 27.40
N SER A 20 -1.92 -12.01 26.57
CA SER A 20 -0.46 -11.91 26.80
C SER A 20 -0.01 -10.45 26.67
N GLY A 21 0.77 -9.95 27.63
CA GLY A 21 1.28 -8.57 27.62
C GLY A 21 2.32 -8.28 26.52
N TRP A 22 2.60 -9.23 25.64
CA TRP A 22 3.62 -9.15 24.58
C TRP A 22 3.04 -8.89 23.19
N LEU A 23 1.71 -8.95 23.07
CA LEU A 23 0.99 -8.80 21.82
C LEU A 23 -0.28 -7.96 22.08
N ASP A 24 -0.14 -6.66 21.91
CA ASP A 24 -1.25 -5.71 21.96
C ASP A 24 -2.02 -5.65 20.62
N THR A 25 -3.22 -5.08 20.64
CA THR A 25 -4.09 -4.96 19.45
C THR A 25 -3.40 -4.24 18.28
N LYS A 26 -2.66 -3.16 18.53
CA LYS A 26 -1.92 -2.42 17.49
C LYS A 26 -0.83 -3.29 16.87
N SER A 27 -0.11 -4.06 17.68
CA SER A 27 0.92 -5.01 17.26
C SER A 27 0.34 -6.14 16.40
N GLU A 28 -0.82 -6.70 16.78
CA GLU A 28 -1.53 -7.71 15.99
C GLU A 28 -1.86 -7.20 14.58
N TYR A 29 -2.51 -6.04 14.49
CA TYR A 29 -2.83 -5.40 13.21
C TYR A 29 -1.55 -5.06 12.41
N SER A 30 -0.47 -4.65 13.07
CA SER A 30 0.81 -4.37 12.40
C SER A 30 1.41 -5.61 11.74
N PHE A 31 1.35 -6.78 12.38
CA PHE A 31 1.81 -8.03 11.77
C PHE A 31 0.91 -8.46 10.62
N ILE A 32 -0.40 -8.33 10.78
CA ILE A 32 -1.39 -8.65 9.74
C ILE A 32 -1.18 -7.75 8.51
N ASP A 33 -1.01 -6.44 8.69
CA ASP A 33 -0.73 -5.49 7.61
C ASP A 33 0.56 -5.85 6.85
N LYS A 34 1.64 -6.19 7.57
CA LYS A 34 2.89 -6.68 6.97
C LYS A 34 2.67 -7.98 6.18
N GLY A 35 1.85 -8.90 6.69
CA GLY A 35 1.47 -10.12 5.98
C GLY A 35 0.72 -9.84 4.68
N GLY A 36 -0.26 -8.93 4.71
CA GLY A 36 -1.01 -8.51 3.53
C GLY A 36 -0.16 -7.79 2.48
N ILE A 37 0.78 -6.95 2.92
CA ILE A 37 1.81 -6.36 2.06
C ILE A 37 2.63 -7.46 1.41
N LYS A 38 3.08 -8.47 2.18
CA LYS A 38 3.92 -9.55 1.66
C LYS A 38 3.23 -10.36 0.57
N VAL A 39 1.94 -10.66 0.74
CA VAL A 39 1.12 -11.29 -0.30
C VAL A 39 1.12 -10.44 -1.57
N SER A 40 0.89 -9.14 -1.45
CA SER A 40 0.82 -8.24 -2.61
C SER A 40 2.18 -8.08 -3.30
N GLU A 41 3.28 -8.08 -2.54
CA GLU A 41 4.65 -8.09 -3.09
C GLU A 41 4.96 -9.34 -3.91
N LEU A 42 4.58 -10.51 -3.41
CA LEU A 42 4.91 -11.79 -4.06
C LEU A 42 4.01 -12.10 -5.25
N MET A 43 2.74 -11.74 -5.15
CA MET A 43 1.74 -12.12 -6.16
C MET A 43 1.44 -11.00 -7.15
N GLY A 44 1.73 -9.74 -6.83
CA GLY A 44 1.42 -8.60 -7.69
C GLY A 44 -0.08 -8.49 -7.99
N LEU A 45 -0.95 -8.63 -6.98
CA LEU A 45 -2.40 -8.75 -7.18
C LEU A 45 -3.12 -7.42 -7.35
N LEU A 46 -2.66 -6.39 -6.64
CA LEU A 46 -3.32 -5.10 -6.58
C LEU A 46 -2.62 -4.12 -7.49
N HIS A 47 -3.39 -3.53 -8.39
CA HIS A 47 -2.89 -2.56 -9.35
C HIS A 47 -3.58 -1.22 -9.16
N ALA A 48 -2.83 -0.14 -9.37
CA ALA A 48 -3.35 1.22 -9.40
C ALA A 48 -2.64 2.04 -10.47
N GLU A 49 -3.29 3.12 -10.87
CA GLU A 49 -2.74 4.13 -11.76
C GLU A 49 -2.52 5.41 -10.97
N GLN A 50 -1.31 5.96 -11.03
CA GLN A 50 -1.01 7.28 -10.49
C GLN A 50 -0.80 8.25 -11.63
N SER A 51 -1.60 9.32 -11.64
CA SER A 51 -1.47 10.42 -12.60
C SER A 51 -0.68 11.57 -11.96
N ILE A 52 0.45 11.93 -12.57
CA ILE A 52 1.37 12.93 -12.04
C ILE A 52 1.48 14.08 -13.06
N PRO A 53 1.06 15.31 -12.71
CA PRO A 53 1.29 16.47 -13.56
C PRO A 53 2.78 16.86 -13.52
N THR A 54 3.36 17.11 -14.69
CA THR A 54 4.75 17.55 -14.80
C THR A 54 4.92 19.01 -14.44
N VAL A 55 6.09 19.35 -13.93
CA VAL A 55 6.57 20.71 -13.76
C VAL A 55 7.78 20.88 -14.68
N ALA A 56 7.88 22.03 -15.35
CA ALA A 56 9.01 22.32 -16.23
C ALA A 56 10.34 22.16 -15.48
N ASP A 57 11.30 21.51 -16.14
CA ASP A 57 12.66 21.24 -15.67
C ASP A 57 12.74 20.36 -14.39
N GLN A 58 11.61 19.81 -13.93
CA GLN A 58 11.56 18.91 -12.78
C GLN A 58 11.68 17.45 -13.21
N ARG A 59 12.73 16.79 -12.74
CA ARG A 59 12.98 15.36 -13.03
C ARG A 59 12.37 14.38 -12.02
N ARG A 60 12.10 14.80 -10.79
CA ARG A 60 11.70 13.90 -9.68
C ARG A 60 10.25 14.11 -9.28
N TYR A 61 9.51 13.01 -9.15
CA TYR A 61 8.10 13.03 -8.75
C TYR A 61 7.85 11.96 -7.70
N ASN A 62 7.12 12.29 -6.64
CA ASN A 62 6.84 11.33 -5.57
C ASN A 62 5.83 10.29 -6.05
N LEU A 63 6.14 9.02 -5.83
CA LEU A 63 5.17 7.94 -6.00
C LEU A 63 4.33 7.81 -4.73
N ASP A 64 3.15 7.20 -4.88
CA ASP A 64 2.28 6.91 -3.76
C ASP A 64 2.96 5.98 -2.75
N ALA A 65 2.58 6.13 -1.49
CA ALA A 65 3.12 5.37 -0.37
C ALA A 65 2.73 3.89 -0.43
N GLN A 66 1.66 3.55 -1.14
CA GLN A 66 1.32 2.17 -1.46
C GLN A 66 2.18 1.56 -2.57
N TYR A 67 3.04 2.31 -3.27
CA TYR A 67 3.87 1.75 -4.34
C TYR A 67 4.71 0.55 -3.86
N ILE A 68 4.64 -0.56 -4.61
CA ILE A 68 5.50 -1.73 -4.49
C ILE A 68 6.43 -1.83 -5.71
N GLY A 69 5.86 -1.74 -6.90
CA GLY A 69 6.58 -2.01 -8.14
C GLY A 69 5.83 -1.55 -9.39
N LEU A 70 6.47 -1.69 -10.54
CA LEU A 70 5.87 -1.41 -11.84
C LEU A 70 5.07 -2.64 -12.31
N HIS A 71 3.96 -2.40 -13.00
CA HIS A 71 3.09 -3.48 -13.47
C HIS A 71 3.28 -3.77 -14.98
N ILE A 72 3.17 -2.75 -15.82
CA ILE A 72 3.09 -2.94 -17.28
C ILE A 72 4.48 -2.97 -17.90
N ARG A 73 4.67 -3.96 -18.77
CA ARG A 73 5.86 -4.12 -19.60
C ARG A 73 5.49 -3.99 -21.07
N ASP A 74 6.41 -3.44 -21.85
CA ASP A 74 6.33 -3.50 -23.29
C ASP A 74 6.55 -4.95 -23.77
N GLU A 75 5.71 -5.39 -24.71
CA GLU A 75 5.74 -6.75 -25.24
C GLU A 75 7.02 -7.01 -26.05
N SER A 76 7.56 -5.98 -26.70
CA SER A 76 8.69 -6.12 -27.61
C SER A 76 10.05 -6.16 -26.90
N SER A 77 10.25 -5.25 -25.94
CA SER A 77 11.50 -5.14 -25.17
C SER A 77 11.47 -5.92 -23.86
N GLY A 78 10.29 -6.16 -23.29
CA GLY A 78 10.12 -6.73 -21.94
C GLY A 78 10.42 -5.75 -20.82
N ASP A 79 10.75 -4.49 -21.14
CA ASP A 79 11.04 -3.43 -20.20
C ASP A 79 9.75 -2.81 -19.66
N TYR A 80 9.81 -2.30 -18.41
CA TYR A 80 8.67 -1.58 -17.85
C TYR A 80 8.47 -0.25 -18.56
N ILE A 81 7.22 0.15 -18.73
CA ILE A 81 6.85 1.41 -19.37
C ILE A 81 5.95 2.25 -18.47
N ILE A 82 6.05 3.56 -18.64
CA ILE A 82 5.05 4.53 -18.16
C ILE A 82 4.41 5.19 -19.37
N LYS A 83 3.25 5.82 -19.17
CA LYS A 83 2.61 6.62 -20.21
C LYS A 83 2.91 8.09 -19.96
N TYR A 84 3.34 8.81 -20.99
CA TYR A 84 3.55 10.25 -20.96
C TYR A 84 2.66 10.92 -22.00
N ASN A 85 1.77 11.79 -21.55
CA ASN A 85 0.86 12.56 -22.38
C ASN A 85 1.26 14.05 -22.35
N ASN A 86 1.56 14.61 -23.51
CA ASN A 86 1.98 16.02 -23.66
C ASN A 86 0.81 16.99 -23.96
N GLY A 87 -0.43 16.56 -23.69
CA GLY A 87 -1.66 17.29 -24.05
C GLY A 87 -2.16 17.03 -25.48
N SER A 88 -1.42 16.33 -26.33
CA SER A 88 -1.81 16.03 -27.72
C SER A 88 -1.57 14.59 -28.15
N SER A 89 -0.50 13.97 -27.66
CA SER A 89 -0.07 12.62 -28.02
C SER A 89 0.43 11.85 -26.80
N ASP A 90 0.23 10.54 -26.86
CA ASP A 90 0.79 9.59 -25.89
C ASP A 90 2.15 9.08 -26.36
N SER A 91 3.06 8.92 -25.40
CA SER A 91 4.38 8.32 -25.58
C SER A 91 4.67 7.38 -24.41
N PHE A 92 5.60 6.45 -24.59
CA PHE A 92 5.87 5.39 -23.62
C PHE A 92 7.34 5.35 -23.24
N PRO A 93 7.80 6.26 -22.35
CA PRO A 93 9.15 6.22 -21.83
C PRO A 93 9.46 4.85 -21.22
N VAL A 94 10.66 4.34 -21.50
CA VAL A 94 11.09 3.00 -21.07
C VAL A 94 11.90 3.05 -19.79
N PHE A 95 11.82 1.98 -19.00
CA PHE A 95 12.58 1.88 -17.78
C PHE A 95 14.08 1.77 -18.07
N THR A 96 14.87 2.47 -17.28
CA THR A 96 16.33 2.41 -17.29
C THR A 96 16.83 2.41 -15.84
N PRO A 97 17.82 1.57 -15.48
CA PRO A 97 18.36 1.58 -14.13
C PRO A 97 18.86 2.96 -13.72
N PHE A 98 18.61 3.36 -12.47
CA PHE A 98 18.98 4.67 -11.94
C PHE A 98 20.47 5.01 -12.13
N THR A 99 21.35 4.01 -12.07
CA THR A 99 22.78 4.16 -12.33
C THR A 99 23.06 4.80 -13.70
N ASN A 100 22.34 4.39 -14.75
CA ASN A 100 22.57 4.92 -16.09
C ASN A 100 22.10 6.38 -16.20
N ILE A 101 20.99 6.74 -15.54
CA ILE A 101 20.55 8.14 -15.46
C ILE A 101 21.63 9.01 -14.80
N ILE A 102 22.28 8.51 -13.75
CA ILE A 102 23.37 9.23 -13.07
C ILE A 102 24.63 9.32 -13.95
N THR A 103 24.99 8.26 -14.65
CA THR A 103 26.18 8.23 -15.53
C THR A 103 26.03 9.16 -16.72
N ASP A 104 24.86 9.16 -17.37
CA ASP A 104 24.61 9.99 -18.55
C ASP A 104 24.35 11.45 -18.18
N ASN A 105 23.84 11.71 -16.97
CA ASN A 105 23.65 13.02 -16.37
C ASN A 105 23.05 14.07 -17.34
N GLN A 106 21.93 13.72 -17.98
CA GLN A 106 21.25 14.63 -18.89
C GLN A 106 20.66 15.81 -18.12
N THR A 107 21.08 17.03 -18.47
CA THR A 107 20.66 18.28 -17.81
C THR A 107 19.78 19.17 -18.69
N SER A 108 19.79 18.95 -20.00
CA SER A 108 18.92 19.67 -20.93
C SER A 108 17.52 19.07 -20.92
N SER A 109 16.51 19.91 -20.69
CA SER A 109 15.12 19.47 -20.73
C SER A 109 14.61 19.27 -22.15
N ILE A 110 13.67 18.34 -22.33
CA ILE A 110 13.06 18.01 -23.62
C ILE A 110 11.53 17.92 -23.51
N THR A 111 10.83 18.03 -24.62
CA THR A 111 9.36 18.03 -24.63
C THR A 111 8.74 16.68 -24.26
N ILE A 112 9.36 15.58 -24.70
CA ILE A 112 8.90 14.21 -24.43
C ILE A 112 10.09 13.43 -23.89
N PRO A 113 10.14 13.14 -22.58
CA PRO A 113 11.18 12.33 -21.97
C PRO A 113 11.30 10.95 -22.62
N GLU A 114 12.51 10.40 -22.67
CA GLU A 114 12.77 9.13 -23.37
C GLU A 114 12.73 7.94 -22.42
N ARG A 115 13.13 8.15 -21.16
CA ARG A 115 13.30 7.08 -20.19
C ARG A 115 12.94 7.51 -18.77
N PHE A 116 12.84 6.53 -17.89
CA PHE A 116 12.59 6.77 -16.48
C PHE A 116 13.25 5.72 -15.59
N SER A 117 13.38 6.03 -14.31
CA SER A 117 13.73 5.09 -13.25
C SER A 117 12.86 5.31 -12.02
N VAL A 118 12.83 4.33 -11.13
CA VAL A 118 12.28 4.50 -9.78
C VAL A 118 13.41 4.35 -8.77
N ASN A 119 13.48 5.24 -7.79
CA ASN A 119 14.46 5.19 -6.70
C ASN A 119 13.81 5.55 -5.35
N ASP A 120 14.57 5.42 -4.26
CA ASP A 120 14.13 5.90 -2.96
C ASP A 120 14.19 7.42 -2.86
N LYS A 121 13.15 8.03 -2.26
CA LYS A 121 13.24 9.41 -1.84
C LYS A 121 14.14 9.50 -0.61
N LEU A 122 15.26 10.20 -0.74
CA LEU A 122 16.25 10.32 0.34
C LEU A 122 15.86 11.37 1.39
N THR A 123 14.97 12.29 1.07
CA THR A 123 14.51 13.32 2.01
C THR A 123 13.19 12.92 2.66
N GLN A 124 13.10 13.12 3.97
CA GLN A 124 11.86 12.92 4.71
C GLN A 124 10.81 13.94 4.26
N PHE A 125 9.53 13.55 4.29
CA PHE A 125 8.44 14.50 4.11
C PHE A 125 8.27 15.36 5.36
N ASP A 126 7.90 16.61 5.16
CA ASP A 126 7.58 17.52 6.25
C ASP A 126 6.44 16.96 7.09
N ARG A 127 6.53 17.18 8.41
CA ARG A 127 5.48 16.82 9.35
C ARG A 127 4.29 17.73 9.12
N ILE A 128 3.10 17.15 9.18
CA ILE A 128 1.85 17.88 9.07
C ILE A 128 1.30 18.03 10.48
N THR A 129 1.13 19.25 10.93
CA THR A 129 0.62 19.55 12.27
C THR A 129 -0.66 20.36 12.19
N GLY A 130 -1.48 20.26 13.22
CA GLY A 130 -2.73 21.01 13.27
C GLY A 130 -3.50 20.75 14.54
N THR A 131 -4.74 21.22 14.53
CA THR A 131 -5.68 21.08 15.64
C THR A 131 -7.02 20.58 15.09
N THR A 132 -7.64 19.63 15.79
CA THR A 132 -8.97 19.14 15.42
C THR A 132 -10.01 20.23 15.64
N THR A 133 -10.96 20.32 14.71
CA THR A 133 -12.05 21.31 14.76
C THR A 133 -13.36 20.76 15.32
N SER A 134 -13.46 19.43 15.38
CA SER A 134 -14.59 18.73 15.98
C SER A 134 -14.12 17.43 16.59
N ALA A 135 -14.81 16.97 17.64
CA ALA A 135 -14.55 15.67 18.22
C ALA A 135 -14.88 14.56 17.20
N GLY A 136 -13.97 13.61 17.07
CA GLY A 136 -14.17 12.35 16.35
C GLY A 136 -14.27 11.23 17.37
N THR A 137 -15.45 11.01 17.94
CA THR A 137 -15.63 9.89 18.88
C THR A 137 -15.33 8.58 18.18
N ILE A 138 -14.67 7.67 18.89
CA ILE A 138 -14.46 6.32 18.35
C ILE A 138 -15.80 5.65 18.07
N ASP A 139 -15.94 5.09 16.89
CA ASP A 139 -17.06 4.22 16.59
C ASP A 139 -16.82 2.86 17.23
N SER A 140 -17.65 2.54 18.23
CA SER A 140 -17.60 1.29 19.00
C SER A 140 -17.80 0.02 18.16
N GLN A 141 -18.30 0.13 16.92
CA GLN A 141 -18.48 -1.01 16.03
C GLN A 141 -17.25 -1.24 15.15
N THR A 142 -16.66 -0.17 14.61
CA THR A 142 -15.58 -0.26 13.63
C THR A 142 -14.18 -0.09 14.24
N ASN A 143 -14.08 0.50 15.44
CA ASN A 143 -12.84 1.01 16.05
C ASN A 143 -12.17 2.12 15.22
N GLU A 144 -12.95 2.84 14.41
CA GLU A 144 -12.47 3.96 13.60
C GLU A 144 -12.83 5.31 14.24
N SER A 145 -12.02 6.31 13.95
CA SER A 145 -12.18 7.67 14.44
C SER A 145 -11.88 8.68 13.34
N THR A 146 -12.70 9.72 13.21
CA THR A 146 -12.52 10.76 12.18
C THR A 146 -11.76 11.94 12.75
N LEU A 147 -10.56 12.20 12.23
CA LEU A 147 -9.83 13.45 12.46
C LEU A 147 -10.38 14.50 11.50
N THR A 148 -10.98 15.58 12.01
CA THR A 148 -11.41 16.73 11.19
C THR A 148 -10.62 17.97 11.57
N ALA A 149 -9.99 18.63 10.59
CA ALA A 149 -9.22 19.86 10.79
C ALA A 149 -9.41 20.81 9.60
N THR A 150 -10.30 21.80 9.72
CA THR A 150 -10.67 22.69 8.61
C THR A 150 -9.54 23.61 8.11
N ALA A 151 -8.54 23.88 8.94
CA ALA A 151 -7.37 24.68 8.57
C ALA A 151 -6.27 23.84 7.90
N SER A 152 -6.39 22.51 7.91
CA SER A 152 -5.44 21.59 7.28
C SER A 152 -5.91 21.18 5.88
N THR A 153 -4.97 20.86 5.00
CA THR A 153 -5.24 20.39 3.63
C THR A 153 -4.56 19.03 3.41
N PHE A 154 -5.20 17.96 3.86
CA PHE A 154 -4.60 16.62 3.92
C PHE A 154 -4.27 16.04 2.55
N VAL A 155 -5.09 16.28 1.52
CA VAL A 155 -4.80 15.76 0.17
C VAL A 155 -3.65 16.55 -0.43
N THR A 156 -3.69 17.89 -0.35
CA THR A 156 -2.61 18.74 -0.88
C THR A 156 -1.29 18.60 -0.12
N SER A 157 -1.33 18.39 1.20
CA SER A 157 -0.17 18.06 2.02
C SER A 157 0.35 16.64 1.79
N GLY A 158 -0.38 15.86 0.98
CA GLY A 158 0.01 14.54 0.55
C GLY A 158 -0.11 13.47 1.63
N VAL A 159 -1.00 13.61 2.62
CA VAL A 159 -1.30 12.52 3.57
C VAL A 159 -1.82 11.32 2.80
N GLN A 160 -1.40 10.12 3.20
CA GLN A 160 -1.86 8.88 2.59
C GLN A 160 -2.12 7.79 3.64
N PRO A 161 -2.92 6.75 3.32
CA PRO A 161 -3.09 5.60 4.19
C PRO A 161 -1.76 5.00 4.65
N ARG A 162 -1.72 4.55 5.91
CA ARG A 162 -0.55 4.04 6.65
C ARG A 162 0.43 5.12 7.15
N ASP A 163 0.20 6.40 6.86
CA ASP A 163 0.92 7.47 7.55
C ASP A 163 0.61 7.43 9.06
N ILE A 164 1.62 7.72 9.88
CA ILE A 164 1.51 7.64 11.34
C ILE A 164 0.92 8.96 11.84
N VAL A 165 -0.09 8.87 12.69
CA VAL A 165 -0.74 10.04 13.30
C VAL A 165 -0.61 9.99 14.81
N HIS A 166 -0.26 11.11 15.41
CA HIS A 166 -0.11 11.28 16.85
C HIS A 166 -1.08 12.35 17.34
N ASN A 167 -1.82 12.06 18.41
CA ASN A 167 -2.47 13.07 19.23
C ASN A 167 -1.49 13.49 20.33
N THR A 168 -1.21 14.79 20.41
CA THR A 168 -0.19 15.37 21.29
C THR A 168 -0.76 16.24 22.40
N THR A 169 -2.08 16.28 22.53
CA THR A 169 -2.80 17.06 23.55
C THR A 169 -2.60 16.35 24.89
N ASP A 170 -2.11 17.06 25.89
CA ASP A 170 -2.00 16.59 27.29
C ASP A 170 -0.88 15.58 27.63
N GLY A 171 0.08 15.36 26.73
CA GLY A 171 1.32 14.62 27.06
C GLY A 171 1.18 13.09 27.15
N SER A 172 -0.05 12.57 27.20
CA SER A 172 -0.36 11.19 26.80
C SER A 172 -0.34 11.12 25.27
N ILE A 173 0.75 10.60 24.69
CA ILE A 173 0.82 10.42 23.25
C ILE A 173 -0.08 9.24 22.88
N PHE A 174 -1.08 9.48 22.04
CA PHE A 174 -1.85 8.43 21.39
C PHE A 174 -1.37 8.34 19.96
N SER A 175 -0.93 7.17 19.51
CA SER A 175 -0.43 6.98 18.16
C SER A 175 -1.27 6.00 17.39
N GLY A 176 -1.59 6.37 16.16
CA GLY A 176 -2.42 5.61 15.25
C GLY A 176 -1.90 5.62 13.83
N TYR A 177 -2.74 5.11 12.94
CA TYR A 177 -2.50 5.09 11.52
C TYR A 177 -3.66 5.72 10.77
N VAL A 178 -3.35 6.48 9.72
CA VAL A 178 -4.35 6.92 8.75
C VAL A 178 -4.84 5.70 7.97
N LEU A 179 -6.13 5.43 8.02
CA LEU A 179 -6.76 4.37 7.23
C LEU A 179 -7.17 4.87 5.85
N GLU A 180 -7.65 6.12 5.80
CA GLU A 180 -8.25 6.72 4.62
C GLU A 180 -8.20 8.25 4.69
N VAL A 181 -8.01 8.88 3.53
CA VAL A 181 -8.12 10.32 3.36
C VAL A 181 -9.49 10.59 2.74
N SER A 182 -10.47 10.96 3.56
CA SER A 182 -11.86 11.09 3.10
C SER A 182 -12.14 12.43 2.43
N SER A 183 -11.39 13.48 2.79
CA SER A 183 -11.42 14.79 2.13
C SER A 183 -10.15 15.61 2.42
N GLU A 184 -10.07 16.83 1.89
CA GLU A 184 -9.00 17.78 2.24
C GLU A 184 -8.92 18.09 3.73
N THR A 185 -10.01 17.96 4.49
CA THR A 185 -10.07 18.37 5.90
C THR A 185 -10.44 17.23 6.84
N ALA A 186 -10.61 16.00 6.33
CA ALA A 186 -10.97 14.84 7.14
C ALA A 186 -10.16 13.59 6.79
N LEU A 187 -9.76 12.88 7.84
CA LEU A 187 -9.08 11.58 7.77
C LEU A 187 -9.84 10.57 8.61
N ILE A 188 -9.90 9.33 8.15
CA ILE A 188 -10.29 8.20 8.98
C ILE A 188 -9.03 7.57 9.55
N THR A 189 -9.01 7.38 10.86
CA THR A 189 -7.83 6.96 11.63
C THR A 189 -8.19 5.81 12.56
N ALA A 190 -7.24 4.90 12.78
CA ALA A 190 -7.27 3.96 13.89
C ALA A 190 -6.28 4.44 14.95
N MET A 191 -6.78 4.84 16.12
CA MET A 191 -5.96 5.40 17.20
C MET A 191 -5.84 4.41 18.35
N PHE A 192 -4.61 4.24 18.84
CA PHE A 192 -4.28 3.34 19.93
C PHE A 192 -3.54 4.11 21.03
N GLU A 193 -3.77 3.73 22.28
CA GLU A 193 -3.03 4.27 23.43
C GLU A 193 -1.59 3.74 23.46
N ASP A 194 -0.59 4.61 23.58
CA ASP A 194 0.81 4.16 23.46
C ASP A 194 1.30 3.35 24.67
N ALA A 195 0.64 3.46 25.82
CA ALA A 195 1.04 2.75 27.03
C ALA A 195 0.84 1.23 26.92
N ASP A 196 -0.21 0.79 26.21
CA ASP A 196 -0.54 -0.64 26.08
C ASP A 196 -0.99 -1.08 24.68
N GLY A 197 -1.21 -0.17 23.73
CA GLY A 197 -1.64 -0.46 22.35
C GLY A 197 -3.00 -1.17 22.24
N SER A 198 -3.70 -1.38 23.36
CA SER A 198 -4.86 -2.24 23.50
C SER A 198 -6.16 -1.45 23.56
N ILE A 199 -6.09 -0.21 24.06
CA ILE A 199 -7.22 0.70 24.14
C ILE A 199 -7.28 1.55 22.87
N THR A 200 -8.42 1.47 22.19
CA THR A 200 -8.72 2.34 21.06
C THR A 200 -9.31 3.67 21.54
N LYS A 201 -8.92 4.78 20.93
CA LYS A 201 -9.33 6.13 21.34
C LYS A 201 -9.92 6.95 20.19
N GLY A 202 -10.72 7.95 20.53
CA GLY A 202 -11.22 8.94 19.59
C GLY A 202 -10.39 10.22 19.58
N TRP A 203 -10.78 11.17 18.73
CA TRP A 203 -10.33 12.55 18.76
C TRP A 203 -11.25 13.41 19.63
N GLY A 204 -10.66 14.20 20.53
CA GLY A 204 -11.31 15.35 21.15
C GLY A 204 -11.40 16.53 20.19
N SER A 205 -12.20 17.53 20.57
CA SER A 205 -12.24 18.82 19.86
C SER A 205 -11.14 19.72 20.41
N GLY A 206 -10.34 20.33 19.54
CA GLY A 206 -9.19 21.15 19.96
C GLY A 206 -7.92 20.32 20.20
N ASP A 207 -7.94 19.04 19.86
CA ASP A 207 -6.78 18.17 20.01
C ASP A 207 -5.70 18.55 18.99
N THR A 208 -4.49 18.76 19.47
CA THR A 208 -3.29 18.92 18.64
C THR A 208 -2.85 17.59 18.06
N PHE A 209 -2.46 17.59 16.78
CA PHE A 209 -1.96 16.40 16.11
C PHE A 209 -0.68 16.65 15.34
N VAL A 210 0.08 15.55 15.15
CA VAL A 210 1.24 15.48 14.27
C VAL A 210 1.09 14.24 13.40
N ILE A 211 1.10 14.41 12.09
CA ILE A 211 1.14 13.33 11.10
C ILE A 211 2.56 13.27 10.54
N GLN A 212 3.13 12.08 10.57
CA GLN A 212 4.41 11.77 9.98
C GLN A 212 4.18 10.92 8.72
N PRO A 213 4.33 11.52 7.52
CA PRO A 213 4.22 10.74 6.30
C PRO A 213 5.33 9.69 6.22
N GLN A 214 4.99 8.51 5.70
CA GLN A 214 5.94 7.42 5.53
C GLN A 214 6.90 7.68 4.36
N GLY A 215 8.04 6.97 4.34
CA GLY A 215 8.99 7.02 3.23
C GLY A 215 8.35 6.58 1.91
N ARG A 216 8.69 7.26 0.81
CA ARG A 216 8.14 6.98 -0.53
C ARG A 216 9.23 6.73 -1.54
N LYS A 217 8.87 6.03 -2.61
CA LYS A 217 9.68 5.99 -3.83
C LYS A 217 9.48 7.28 -4.63
N GLN A 218 10.43 7.59 -5.50
CA GLN A 218 10.34 8.67 -6.47
C GLN A 218 10.52 8.11 -7.87
N LEU A 219 9.68 8.60 -8.78
CA LEU A 219 9.90 8.50 -10.21
C LEU A 219 10.95 9.54 -10.61
N VAL A 220 11.92 9.12 -11.39
CA VAL A 220 12.93 9.97 -12.00
C VAL A 220 12.75 9.88 -13.51
N ILE A 221 12.36 10.99 -14.12
CA ILE A 221 12.17 11.13 -15.56
C ILE A 221 13.44 11.74 -16.16
N ASP A 222 13.90 11.17 -17.27
CA ASP A 222 15.16 11.59 -17.91
C ASP A 222 15.05 11.56 -19.45
N PRO A 223 15.46 12.62 -20.16
CA PRO A 223 15.76 13.96 -19.62
C PRO A 223 14.54 14.62 -18.95
N PRO A 224 14.75 15.71 -18.18
CA PRO A 224 13.65 16.45 -17.55
C PRO A 224 12.64 16.98 -18.60
N PRO A 225 11.33 17.03 -18.30
CA PRO A 225 10.35 17.62 -19.20
C PRO A 225 10.53 19.15 -19.29
N SER A 226 10.48 19.72 -20.48
CA SER A 226 10.59 21.18 -20.69
C SER A 226 9.31 21.94 -20.34
N ASN A 227 8.17 21.25 -20.30
CA ASN A 227 6.84 21.85 -20.16
C ASN A 227 6.15 21.39 -18.87
N SER A 228 5.40 22.30 -18.25
CA SER A 228 4.48 21.99 -17.15
C SER A 228 3.09 21.56 -17.67
N GLY A 229 2.35 20.81 -16.85
CA GLY A 229 0.98 20.42 -17.15
C GLY A 229 0.84 19.20 -18.07
N ASN A 230 1.94 18.60 -18.53
CA ASN A 230 1.90 17.28 -19.15
C ASN A 230 1.60 16.24 -18.07
N THR A 231 1.11 15.07 -18.46
CA THR A 231 0.70 14.03 -17.52
C THR A 231 1.56 12.79 -17.67
N VAL A 232 2.11 12.32 -16.56
CA VAL A 232 2.79 11.04 -16.46
C VAL A 232 1.86 10.06 -15.73
N THR A 233 1.48 8.98 -16.40
CA THR A 233 0.70 7.89 -15.80
C THR A 233 1.62 6.72 -15.48
N VAL A 234 1.70 6.38 -14.20
CA VAL A 234 2.50 5.25 -13.70
C VAL A 234 1.56 4.11 -13.35
N TYR A 235 1.79 2.94 -13.97
CA TYR A 235 1.05 1.72 -13.69
C TYR A 235 1.76 0.90 -12.63
N GLN A 236 1.14 0.78 -11.45
CA GLN A 236 1.80 0.33 -10.24
C GLN A 236 1.17 -0.94 -9.70
N ILE A 237 2.00 -1.82 -9.15
CA ILE A 237 1.60 -2.78 -8.12
C ILE A 237 1.59 -2.04 -6.79
N VAL A 238 0.51 -2.19 -6.02
CA VAL A 238 0.30 -1.46 -4.78
C VAL A 238 0.12 -2.37 -3.56
N LYS A 239 0.49 -1.85 -2.40
CA LYS A 239 0.14 -2.40 -1.09
C LYS A 239 -1.38 -2.36 -0.92
N PRO A 240 -1.96 -3.33 -0.21
CA PRO A 240 -3.36 -3.21 0.17
C PRO A 240 -3.54 -2.02 1.11
N LEU A 241 -4.77 -1.50 1.18
CA LEU A 241 -5.14 -0.56 2.22
C LEU A 241 -4.94 -1.19 3.61
N PRO A 242 -4.52 -0.40 4.60
CA PRO A 242 -4.18 -0.92 5.91
C PRO A 242 -5.43 -1.40 6.67
N VAL A 243 -5.32 -2.56 7.32
CA VAL A 243 -6.39 -3.16 8.14
C VAL A 243 -6.00 -3.01 9.60
N PHE A 244 -6.31 -1.85 10.20
CA PHE A 244 -6.12 -1.56 11.63
C PHE A 244 -7.46 -1.34 12.36
N ALA A 245 -8.55 -1.86 11.79
CA ALA A 245 -9.91 -1.70 12.27
C ALA A 245 -10.70 -2.99 11.99
N ASP A 246 -11.74 -3.23 12.80
CA ASP A 246 -12.36 -4.56 12.92
C ASP A 246 -13.06 -5.02 11.63
N PHE A 247 -13.68 -4.10 10.90
CA PHE A 247 -14.46 -4.43 9.70
C PHE A 247 -13.79 -4.02 8.39
N ARG A 248 -12.51 -3.63 8.43
CA ARG A 248 -11.74 -3.43 7.19
C ARG A 248 -11.29 -4.76 6.61
N ILE A 249 -11.22 -4.80 5.29
CA ILE A 249 -10.77 -5.97 4.52
C ILE A 249 -9.56 -5.58 3.68
N PHE A 250 -8.71 -6.55 3.35
CA PHE A 250 -7.74 -6.35 2.28
C PHE A 250 -8.48 -6.29 0.94
N GLY A 251 -7.97 -5.46 0.01
CA GLY A 251 -8.58 -5.29 -1.32
C GLY A 251 -8.39 -6.48 -2.27
N PHE A 252 -7.60 -7.49 -1.89
CA PHE A 252 -7.41 -8.69 -2.69
C PHE A 252 -8.45 -9.77 -2.36
N PRO A 253 -8.67 -10.76 -3.24
CA PRO A 253 -9.64 -11.83 -3.00
C PRO A 253 -9.38 -12.60 -1.70
N GLU A 254 -10.45 -13.00 -1.02
CA GLU A 254 -10.40 -13.64 0.31
C GLU A 254 -9.52 -14.90 0.38
N GLN A 255 -9.40 -15.66 -0.72
CA GLN A 255 -8.54 -16.84 -0.79
C GLN A 255 -7.09 -16.56 -0.38
N TYR A 256 -6.60 -15.31 -0.56
CA TYR A 256 -5.25 -14.92 -0.17
C TYR A 256 -5.12 -14.50 1.31
N SER A 257 -6.24 -14.32 2.02
CA SER A 257 -6.25 -13.84 3.42
C SER A 257 -5.52 -14.79 4.37
N MET A 258 -5.64 -16.11 4.18
CA MET A 258 -4.90 -17.09 5.00
C MET A 258 -3.39 -17.02 4.81
N ALA A 259 -2.92 -16.81 3.57
CA ALA A 259 -1.50 -16.60 3.31
C ALA A 259 -0.99 -15.34 4.02
N ALA A 260 -1.78 -14.26 4.05
CA ALA A 260 -1.44 -13.05 4.81
C ALA A 260 -1.31 -13.34 6.32
N VAL A 261 -2.21 -14.13 6.89
CA VAL A 261 -2.14 -14.55 8.31
C VAL A 261 -0.90 -15.41 8.58
N TYR A 262 -0.54 -16.35 7.70
CA TYR A 262 0.67 -17.16 7.87
C TYR A 262 1.95 -16.34 7.73
N PHE A 263 2.02 -15.39 6.79
CA PHE A 263 3.16 -14.45 6.75
C PHE A 263 3.24 -13.60 8.01
N ALA A 264 2.11 -13.10 8.52
CA ALA A 264 2.07 -12.37 9.79
C ALA A 264 2.62 -13.23 10.94
N ALA A 265 2.19 -14.49 11.04
CA ALA A 265 2.65 -15.46 12.05
C ALA A 265 4.15 -15.76 11.93
N SER A 266 4.65 -15.90 10.70
CA SER A 266 6.07 -16.06 10.42
C SER A 266 6.89 -14.86 10.92
N ILE A 267 6.48 -13.64 10.56
CA ILE A 267 7.15 -12.40 10.99
C ILE A 267 7.14 -12.27 12.53
N TYR A 268 6.01 -12.57 13.16
CA TYR A 268 5.89 -12.59 14.63
C TYR A 268 6.86 -13.59 15.27
N LYS A 269 6.89 -14.84 14.81
CA LYS A 269 7.77 -15.87 15.40
C LYS A 269 9.26 -15.61 15.13
N ARG A 270 9.63 -14.90 14.05
CA ARG A 270 11.01 -14.41 13.86
C ARG A 270 11.41 -13.38 14.91
N ARG A 271 10.50 -12.46 15.25
CA ARG A 271 10.73 -11.51 16.36
C ARG A 271 10.94 -12.25 17.68
N ASP A 272 10.14 -13.28 17.92
CA ASP A 272 10.20 -14.15 19.11
C ASP A 272 11.39 -15.14 19.09
N GLN A 273 12.24 -15.08 18.06
CA GLN A 273 13.40 -15.96 17.87
C GLN A 273 13.06 -17.46 17.71
N ASP A 274 11.78 -17.82 17.53
CA ASP A 274 11.36 -19.18 17.16
C ASP A 274 11.45 -19.35 15.63
N PHE A 275 12.68 -19.39 15.12
CA PHE A 275 12.96 -19.47 13.69
C PHE A 275 12.38 -20.72 13.02
N LYS A 276 12.32 -21.85 13.74
CA LYS A 276 11.77 -23.11 13.20
C LYS A 276 10.28 -22.98 12.90
N LYS A 277 9.48 -22.43 13.83
CA LYS A 277 8.06 -22.18 13.56
C LYS A 277 7.87 -21.09 12.52
N ALA A 278 8.70 -20.05 12.56
CA ALA A 278 8.63 -19.00 11.56
C ALA A 278 8.82 -19.50 10.13
N ASP A 279 9.82 -20.36 9.91
CA ASP A 279 10.09 -20.94 8.59
C ASP A 279 8.98 -21.91 8.16
N SER A 280 8.41 -22.67 9.10
CA SER A 280 7.23 -23.49 8.86
C SER A 280 6.03 -22.65 8.39
N PHE A 281 5.71 -21.56 9.09
CA PHE A 281 4.61 -20.67 8.68
C PHE A 281 4.90 -19.97 7.34
N PHE A 282 6.15 -19.61 7.07
CA PHE A 282 6.52 -19.06 5.77
C PHE A 282 6.28 -20.07 4.64
N ALA A 283 6.68 -21.33 4.85
CA ALA A 283 6.46 -22.40 3.88
C ALA A 283 4.97 -22.70 3.66
N LEU A 284 4.16 -22.67 4.73
CA LEU A 284 2.70 -22.80 4.61
C LEU A 284 2.10 -21.65 3.80
N ALA A 285 2.51 -20.41 4.08
CA ALA A 285 2.06 -19.24 3.32
C ALA A 285 2.40 -19.34 1.83
N ASP A 286 3.64 -19.72 1.51
CA ASP A 286 4.08 -19.89 0.12
C ASP A 286 3.33 -21.03 -0.59
N ASN A 287 3.06 -22.13 0.11
CA ASN A 287 2.27 -23.23 -0.44
C ASN A 287 0.83 -22.81 -0.74
N GLU A 288 0.18 -22.08 0.16
CA GLU A 288 -1.17 -21.52 -0.08
C GLU A 288 -1.17 -20.65 -1.34
N LEU A 289 -0.20 -19.75 -1.48
CA LEU A 289 -0.09 -18.89 -2.67
C LEU A 289 0.08 -19.70 -3.96
N ARG A 290 0.89 -20.76 -3.95
CA ARG A 290 1.09 -21.65 -5.10
C ARG A 290 -0.18 -22.39 -5.47
N LEU A 291 -0.89 -22.96 -4.49
CA LEU A 291 -2.15 -23.67 -4.73
C LEU A 291 -3.20 -22.74 -5.36
N ILE A 292 -3.32 -21.52 -4.84
CA ILE A 292 -4.23 -20.52 -5.39
C ILE A 292 -3.84 -20.15 -6.82
N LYS A 293 -2.54 -19.95 -7.08
CA LYS A 293 -2.04 -19.61 -8.41
C LYS A 293 -2.30 -20.73 -9.43
N ASP A 294 -2.00 -21.98 -9.06
CA ASP A 294 -2.23 -23.13 -9.93
C ASP A 294 -3.72 -23.29 -10.26
N ALA A 295 -4.59 -23.05 -9.27
CA ALA A 295 -6.03 -23.06 -9.45
C ALA A 295 -6.50 -21.93 -10.39
N SER A 296 -5.99 -20.70 -10.21
CA SER A 296 -6.35 -19.56 -11.07
C SER A 296 -5.87 -19.73 -12.50
N ASP A 297 -4.64 -20.21 -12.70
CA ASP A 297 -4.05 -20.43 -14.02
C ASP A 297 -4.81 -21.54 -14.75
N THR A 298 -5.13 -22.63 -14.06
CA THR A 298 -5.96 -23.72 -14.60
C THR A 298 -7.34 -23.22 -15.03
N ALA A 299 -7.98 -22.37 -14.22
CA ALA A 299 -9.29 -21.79 -14.56
C ALA A 299 -9.21 -20.88 -15.80
N TYR A 300 -8.18 -20.01 -15.86
CA TYR A 300 -7.94 -19.13 -17.00
C TYR A 300 -7.72 -19.91 -18.30
N HIS A 301 -6.90 -20.96 -18.26
CA HIS A 301 -6.63 -21.80 -19.42
C HIS A 301 -7.84 -22.65 -19.86
N LYS A 302 -8.67 -23.14 -18.92
CA LYS A 302 -9.92 -23.83 -19.24
C LYS A 302 -10.92 -22.92 -19.97
N GLY A 303 -10.98 -21.63 -19.63
CA GLY A 303 -11.81 -20.64 -20.33
C GLY A 303 -11.36 -20.38 -21.78
N ARG A 304 -10.04 -20.43 -22.05
CA ARG A 304 -9.48 -20.28 -23.40
C ARG A 304 -9.49 -21.56 -24.24
N THR A 305 -9.58 -22.73 -23.60
CA THR A 305 -9.60 -24.03 -24.26
C THR A 305 -10.94 -24.74 -24.10
N MET A 306 -12.04 -24.09 -24.50
CA MET A 306 -13.25 -24.85 -24.84
C MET A 306 -12.95 -25.71 -26.08
N ARG A 307 -12.52 -26.95 -25.86
CA ARG A 307 -12.55 -27.98 -26.90
C ARG A 307 -14.02 -28.34 -27.16
N ILE A 308 -14.65 -27.62 -28.08
CA ILE A 308 -15.95 -28.01 -28.63
C ILE A 308 -15.72 -29.30 -29.42
N ASN A 309 -16.07 -30.44 -28.82
CA ASN A 309 -16.20 -31.69 -29.55
C ASN A 309 -17.40 -31.56 -30.49
N MET A 310 -17.19 -31.02 -31.68
CA MET A 310 -18.20 -31.05 -32.74
C MET A 310 -18.43 -32.51 -33.14
N ARG A 311 -19.49 -33.12 -32.60
CA ARG A 311 -20.00 -34.40 -33.14
C ARG A 311 -20.38 -34.15 -34.60
N LYS A 312 -19.61 -34.71 -35.51
CA LYS A 312 -19.88 -34.74 -36.94
C LYS A 312 -21.29 -35.35 -37.14
N ARG A 313 -22.27 -34.54 -37.55
CA ARG A 313 -23.58 -35.05 -37.97
C ARG A 313 -23.33 -36.03 -39.12
N ALA A 314 -23.68 -37.30 -38.92
CA ALA A 314 -23.78 -38.25 -40.02
C ALA A 314 -24.82 -37.71 -41.01
N ARG A 315 -24.44 -37.55 -42.27
CA ARG A 315 -25.38 -37.24 -43.35
C ARG A 315 -26.30 -38.44 -43.50
N ILE A 316 -27.61 -38.22 -43.37
CA ILE A 316 -28.66 -39.06 -43.94
C ILE A 316 -28.86 -38.57 -45.38
#